data_AF-A0A1C0A527-F1
#
_entry.id   AF-A0A1C0A527-F1
#
_cell.length_a   1.000
_cell.length_b   1.000
_cell.length_c   1.000
_cell.angle_alpha   90.00
_cell.angle_beta   90.00
_cell.angle_gamma   90.00
#
_symmetry.space_group_name_H-M   'P 1'
#
loop_
_entity.id
_entity.type
_entity.pdbx_description
1 polymer ?
#
loop_
_entity_poly.entity_id
_entity_poly.type
_entity_poly.pdbx_seq_one_letter_code
_entity_poly.pdbx_strand_id
1 'polypeptide(L)'
;MLKTKKRTLSPIEQEEKLLKFESLYYQMPKPEYIPDRLYHFINEDNQAALTEAIEIIKREGLKNAKNPRDITNFIDDKVQRPLGIYFWGEPINQDIHIEVNINKLNLNKLYAFPHFIADSILQLNKDYSVPEEFWDKVREIAVAIPFENYQGQFQAEYIYTADIPTKLIEIRKSN
;
A
#
# COMPACT_ATOMS: atom_id res chain seq x y z
N MET A 1 -27.41 0.31 17.21
CA MET A 1 -26.56 1.18 16.36
C MET A 1 -27.38 1.65 15.17
N LEU A 2 -27.59 2.97 15.04
CA LEU A 2 -28.23 3.55 13.85
C LEU A 2 -27.27 3.41 12.67
N LYS A 3 -27.65 2.67 11.62
CA LYS A 3 -26.90 2.63 10.36
C LYS A 3 -27.02 4.01 9.72
N THR A 4 -25.97 4.82 9.78
CA THR A 4 -25.88 6.06 9.01
C THR A 4 -25.95 5.71 7.53
N LYS A 5 -26.94 6.26 6.81
CA LYS A 5 -27.12 6.02 5.38
C LYS A 5 -25.95 6.69 4.64
N LYS A 6 -25.22 5.92 3.83
CA LYS A 6 -24.14 6.46 2.99
C LYS A 6 -24.70 7.51 2.02
N ARG A 7 -23.93 8.57 1.74
CA ARG A 7 -24.30 9.62 0.79
C ARG A 7 -24.11 9.12 -0.64
N THR A 8 -24.98 9.45 -1.58
CA THR A 8 -24.69 9.17 -3.00
C THR A 8 -23.58 10.10 -3.48
N LEU A 9 -22.54 9.58 -4.13
CA LEU A 9 -21.51 10.40 -4.76
C LEU A 9 -22.08 11.03 -6.03
N SER A 10 -22.23 12.36 -6.06
CA SER A 10 -22.81 13.04 -7.22
C SER A 10 -21.90 12.95 -8.46
N PRO A 11 -22.44 13.11 -9.69
CA PRO A 11 -21.63 13.04 -10.91
C PRO A 11 -20.45 14.04 -10.94
N ILE A 12 -20.66 15.26 -10.43
CA ILE A 12 -19.60 16.28 -10.36
C ILE A 12 -18.50 15.83 -9.39
N GLU A 13 -18.86 15.29 -8.22
CA GLU A 13 -17.88 14.77 -7.26
C GLU A 13 -17.13 13.55 -7.82
N GLN A 14 -17.79 12.71 -8.61
CA GLN A 14 -17.15 11.59 -9.30
C GLN A 14 -16.07 12.09 -10.26
N GLU A 15 -16.40 13.05 -11.12
CA GLU A 15 -15.47 13.64 -12.07
C GLU A 15 -14.28 14.30 -11.35
N GLU A 16 -14.54 15.10 -10.32
CA GLU A 16 -13.48 15.72 -9.52
C GLU A 16 -12.55 14.69 -8.87
N LYS A 17 -13.07 13.55 -8.41
CA LYS A 17 -12.27 12.48 -7.80
C LYS A 17 -11.42 11.76 -8.84
N LEU A 18 -11.96 11.46 -10.01
CA LEU A 18 -11.22 10.83 -11.11
C LEU A 18 -10.07 11.75 -11.57
N LEU A 19 -10.36 13.04 -11.77
CA LEU A 19 -9.33 14.03 -12.13
C LEU A 19 -8.24 14.14 -11.07
N LYS A 20 -8.61 14.14 -9.78
CA LYS A 20 -7.63 14.13 -8.68
C LYS A 20 -6.74 12.90 -8.73
N PHE A 21 -7.29 11.71 -8.99
CA PHE A 21 -6.48 10.49 -9.09
C PHE A 21 -5.54 10.53 -10.30
N GLU A 22 -6.04 10.91 -11.48
CA GLU A 22 -5.24 10.98 -12.70
C GLU A 22 -4.10 12.00 -12.57
N SER A 23 -4.38 13.18 -12.03
CA SER A 23 -3.38 14.25 -11.86
C SER A 23 -2.19 13.88 -10.97
N LEU A 24 -2.30 12.88 -10.09
CA LEU A 24 -1.17 12.42 -9.26
C LEU A 24 0.00 11.92 -10.11
N TYR A 25 -0.29 11.31 -11.25
CA TYR A 25 0.72 10.70 -12.12
C TYR A 25 1.49 11.71 -12.96
N TYR A 26 1.02 12.97 -13.03
CA TYR A 26 1.61 14.03 -13.84
C TYR A 26 2.25 15.16 -12.99
N GLN A 27 2.42 14.94 -11.69
CA GLN A 27 3.08 15.92 -10.83
C GLN A 27 4.58 16.02 -11.12
N MET A 28 5.16 17.17 -10.77
CA MET A 28 6.60 17.34 -10.84
C MET A 28 7.30 16.35 -9.88
N PRO A 29 8.33 15.62 -10.34
CA PRO A 29 9.16 14.74 -9.51
C PRO A 29 9.66 15.41 -8.23
N LYS A 30 9.55 14.68 -7.11
CA LYS A 30 10.05 15.05 -5.79
C LYS A 30 10.96 13.94 -5.24
N PRO A 31 12.29 14.15 -5.19
CA PRO A 31 13.23 13.14 -4.72
C PRO A 31 12.92 12.60 -3.33
N GLU A 32 12.34 13.41 -2.45
CA GLU A 32 11.97 13.02 -1.08
C GLU A 32 10.90 11.93 -1.00
N TYR A 33 10.14 11.69 -2.08
CA TYR A 33 9.16 10.59 -2.15
C TYR A 33 9.77 9.26 -2.59
N ILE A 34 11.07 9.22 -2.91
CA ILE A 34 11.82 7.99 -3.20
C ILE A 34 12.61 7.64 -1.94
N PRO A 35 12.19 6.64 -1.16
CA PRO A 35 12.85 6.30 0.09
C PRO A 35 14.11 5.47 -0.15
N ASP A 36 15.03 5.48 0.81
CA ASP A 36 16.18 4.56 0.84
C ASP A 36 15.82 3.21 1.49
N ARG A 37 14.73 3.18 2.25
CA ARG A 37 14.28 2.05 3.07
C ARG A 37 12.77 1.88 3.00
N LEU A 38 12.34 0.62 3.05
CA LEU A 38 10.95 0.21 3.09
C LEU A 38 10.60 -0.40 4.43
N TYR A 39 9.37 -0.16 4.87
CA TYR A 39 8.87 -0.57 6.18
C TYR A 39 7.64 -1.46 6.04
N HIS A 40 7.61 -2.60 6.74
CA HIS A 40 6.47 -3.52 6.79
C HIS A 40 6.04 -3.77 8.24
N PHE A 41 4.73 -3.87 8.47
CA PHE A 41 4.16 -4.08 9.81
C PHE A 41 4.23 -5.55 10.22
N ILE A 42 4.39 -5.82 11.52
CA ILE A 42 4.07 -7.13 12.11
C ILE A 42 2.80 -6.94 12.94
N ASN A 43 1.65 -7.31 12.37
CA ASN A 43 0.35 -7.03 12.97
C ASN A 43 -0.12 -8.19 13.86
N GLU A 44 0.33 -8.22 15.11
CA GLU A 44 -0.02 -9.27 16.07
C GLU A 44 -0.33 -8.66 17.44
N ASP A 45 -1.58 -8.75 17.87
CA ASP A 45 -2.05 -8.18 19.16
C ASP A 45 -1.72 -9.09 20.35
N ASN A 46 -1.29 -10.33 20.11
CA ASN A 46 -0.94 -11.30 21.13
C ASN A 46 0.58 -11.51 21.16
N GLN A 47 1.19 -11.33 22.33
CA GLN A 47 2.63 -11.46 22.52
C GLN A 47 3.21 -12.82 22.07
N ALA A 48 2.47 -13.92 22.27
CA ALA A 48 2.90 -15.25 21.84
C ALA A 48 2.87 -15.37 20.31
N ALA A 49 1.80 -14.91 19.67
CA ALA A 49 1.67 -14.91 18.20
C ALA A 49 2.70 -13.99 17.54
N LEU A 50 2.94 -12.81 18.13
CA LEU A 50 3.99 -11.90 17.72
C LEU A 50 5.38 -12.54 17.79
N THR A 51 5.66 -13.25 18.87
CA THR A 51 6.94 -13.96 19.04
C THR A 51 7.09 -15.06 17.99
N GLU A 52 6.03 -15.84 17.77
CA GLU A 52 5.99 -16.88 16.73
C GLU A 52 6.19 -16.30 15.33
N ALA A 53 5.50 -15.20 14.99
CA ALA A 53 5.64 -14.51 13.71
C ALA A 53 7.08 -14.05 13.48
N ILE A 54 7.71 -13.43 14.48
CA ILE A 54 9.11 -13.02 14.42
C ILE A 54 10.04 -14.22 14.16
N GLU A 55 9.83 -15.35 14.85
CA GLU A 55 10.66 -16.54 14.66
C GLU A 55 10.45 -17.20 13.29
N ILE A 56 9.22 -17.21 12.78
CA ILE A 56 8.93 -17.64 11.41
C ILE A 56 9.64 -16.74 10.40
N ILE A 57 9.54 -15.42 10.54
CA ILE A 57 10.18 -14.46 9.64
C ILE A 57 11.71 -14.63 9.65
N LYS A 58 12.33 -14.84 10.82
CA LYS A 58 13.76 -15.09 10.92
C LYS A 58 14.21 -16.42 10.32
N ARG A 59 13.33 -17.44 10.31
CA ARG A 59 13.63 -18.76 9.76
C ARG A 59 13.40 -18.83 8.26
N GLU A 60 12.32 -18.22 7.79
CA GLU A 60 11.77 -18.46 6.44
C GLU A 60 11.77 -17.22 5.54
N GLY A 61 12.04 -16.04 6.10
CA GLY A 61 11.94 -14.76 5.40
C GLY A 61 10.51 -14.24 5.38
N LEU A 62 10.30 -13.19 4.59
CA LEU A 62 8.96 -12.72 4.26
C LEU A 62 8.55 -13.36 2.94
N LYS A 63 7.57 -14.26 3.01
CA LYS A 63 7.00 -14.89 1.84
C LYS A 63 5.92 -14.02 1.24
N ASN A 64 5.78 -14.10 -0.08
CA ASN A 64 4.66 -13.59 -0.86
C ASN A 64 3.38 -14.30 -0.39
N ALA A 65 2.75 -13.82 0.67
CA ALA A 65 1.49 -14.38 1.10
C ALA A 65 0.71 -13.42 2.00
N LYS A 66 -0.49 -13.11 1.53
CA LYS A 66 -1.65 -12.61 2.29
C LYS A 66 -1.43 -11.26 2.97
N ASN A 67 -1.87 -10.24 2.25
CA ASN A 67 -2.07 -8.89 2.74
C ASN A 67 -2.71 -8.94 4.14
N PRO A 68 -2.07 -8.40 5.20
CA PRO A 68 -2.58 -8.51 6.57
C PRO A 68 -3.82 -7.65 6.86
N ARG A 69 -4.43 -7.04 5.83
CA ARG A 69 -5.60 -6.18 5.99
C ARG A 69 -6.79 -6.79 5.23
N ASP A 70 -7.88 -7.01 5.95
CA ASP A 70 -9.23 -7.12 5.34
C ASP A 70 -9.54 -5.88 4.47
N ILE A 71 -8.89 -4.75 4.78
CA ILE A 71 -9.05 -3.45 4.16
C ILE A 71 -8.38 -3.36 2.78
N THR A 72 -7.24 -4.04 2.58
CA THR A 72 -6.52 -3.98 1.30
C THR A 72 -7.21 -4.77 0.20
N ASN A 73 -7.94 -5.84 0.55
CA ASN A 73 -8.70 -6.62 -0.42
C ASN A 73 -9.70 -5.75 -1.19
N PHE A 74 -10.41 -4.86 -0.48
CA PHE A 74 -11.33 -3.94 -1.14
C PHE A 74 -10.61 -2.96 -2.07
N ILE A 75 -9.42 -2.46 -1.69
CA ILE A 75 -8.64 -1.61 -2.59
C ILE A 75 -8.21 -2.41 -3.81
N ASP A 76 -7.61 -3.59 -3.59
CA ASP A 76 -7.12 -4.49 -4.65
C ASP A 76 -8.22 -4.85 -5.66
N ASP A 77 -9.47 -5.01 -5.22
CA ASP A 77 -10.62 -5.24 -6.12
C ASP A 77 -10.97 -4.04 -7.01
N LYS A 78 -10.60 -2.83 -6.59
CA LYS A 78 -10.99 -1.57 -7.23
C LYS A 78 -9.86 -0.90 -8.02
N VAL A 79 -8.64 -1.43 -7.98
CA VAL A 79 -7.46 -0.86 -8.67
C VAL A 79 -6.63 -1.95 -9.35
N GLN A 80 -5.60 -1.55 -10.11
CA GLN A 80 -4.65 -2.48 -10.71
C GLN A 80 -3.35 -2.51 -9.90
N ARG A 81 -3.27 -3.44 -8.93
CA ARG A 81 -2.06 -3.70 -8.13
C ARG A 81 -1.63 -5.15 -8.27
N PRO A 82 -0.31 -5.43 -8.45
CA PRO A 82 0.18 -6.80 -8.45
C PRO A 82 0.08 -7.40 -7.03
N LEU A 83 0.01 -8.72 -6.95
CA LEU A 83 0.16 -9.42 -5.67
C LEU A 83 1.61 -9.35 -5.19
N GLY A 84 1.81 -9.05 -3.91
CA GLY A 84 3.13 -8.97 -3.31
C GLY A 84 3.10 -8.60 -1.83
N ILE A 85 4.27 -8.27 -1.30
CA ILE A 85 4.48 -7.77 0.06
C ILE A 85 4.38 -6.24 0.02
N TYR A 86 3.50 -5.67 0.85
CA TYR A 86 3.24 -4.23 0.88
C TYR A 86 4.15 -3.53 1.89
N PHE A 87 4.72 -2.41 1.48
CA PHE A 87 5.64 -1.60 2.27
C PHE A 87 5.26 -0.12 2.24
N TRP A 88 5.65 0.57 3.30
CA TRP A 88 5.58 2.03 3.40
C TRP A 88 6.96 2.60 3.13
N GLY A 89 7.00 3.74 2.44
CA GLY A 89 8.24 4.51 2.23
C GLY A 89 8.59 5.43 3.39
N GLU A 90 7.67 5.61 4.33
CA GLU A 90 7.88 6.44 5.52
C GLU A 90 8.12 5.56 6.76
N PRO A 91 8.93 6.04 7.72
CA PRO A 91 9.12 5.37 8.99
C PRO A 91 7.79 5.10 9.69
N ILE A 92 7.64 3.88 10.19
CA ILE A 92 6.49 3.46 10.97
C ILE A 92 6.79 3.71 12.45
N ASN A 93 5.90 4.41 13.15
CA ASN A 93 6.02 4.72 14.58
C ASN A 93 5.54 3.59 15.52
N GLN A 94 5.42 2.36 15.03
CA GLN A 94 4.89 1.24 15.81
C GLN A 94 5.97 0.54 16.63
N ASP A 95 5.54 -0.25 17.61
CA ASP A 95 6.42 -0.94 18.54
C ASP A 95 7.32 -1.97 17.85
N ILE A 96 6.85 -2.64 16.79
CA ILE A 96 7.64 -3.63 16.06
C ILE A 96 7.34 -3.57 14.57
N HIS A 97 8.40 -3.48 13.76
CA HIS A 97 8.29 -3.44 12.31
C HIS A 97 9.50 -4.08 11.64
N ILE A 98 9.36 -4.33 10.34
CA ILE A 98 10.41 -4.83 9.46
C ILE A 98 10.93 -3.68 8.62
N GLU A 99 12.24 -3.63 8.47
CA GLU A 99 12.97 -2.70 7.64
C GLU A 99 13.75 -3.45 6.56
N VAL A 100 13.71 -2.92 5.33
CA VAL A 100 14.50 -3.43 4.21
C VAL A 100 15.08 -2.25 3.43
N ASN A 101 16.41 -2.22 3.25
CA ASN A 101 17.05 -1.20 2.42
C ASN A 101 16.77 -1.49 0.94
N ILE A 102 16.32 -0.48 0.19
CA ILE A 102 15.91 -0.63 -1.22
C ILE A 102 17.08 -1.07 -2.10
N ASN A 103 18.29 -0.60 -1.81
CA ASN A 103 19.50 -0.97 -2.56
C ASN A 103 19.89 -2.45 -2.44
N LYS A 104 19.28 -3.21 -1.52
CA LYS A 104 19.47 -4.66 -1.39
C LYS A 104 18.39 -5.47 -2.14
N LEU A 105 17.34 -4.83 -2.64
CA LEU A 105 16.23 -5.46 -3.35
C LEU A 105 16.45 -5.50 -4.86
N ASN A 106 15.77 -6.43 -5.54
CA ASN A 106 15.68 -6.40 -7.00
C ASN A 106 14.57 -5.42 -7.43
N LEU A 107 14.96 -4.24 -7.89
CA LEU A 107 14.02 -3.16 -8.24
C LEU A 107 13.02 -3.53 -9.34
N ASN A 108 13.33 -4.50 -10.20
CA ASN A 108 12.41 -4.99 -11.25
C ASN A 108 11.22 -5.76 -10.67
N LYS A 109 11.24 -6.06 -9.37
CA LYS A 109 10.14 -6.70 -8.63
C LYS A 109 9.38 -5.73 -7.74
N LEU A 110 9.78 -4.46 -7.71
CA LEU A 110 9.20 -3.40 -6.88
C LEU A 110 8.27 -2.52 -7.72
N TYR A 111 7.12 -2.18 -7.16
CA TYR A 111 6.13 -1.28 -7.76
C TYR A 111 5.76 -0.18 -6.76
N ALA A 112 5.40 0.99 -7.28
CA ALA A 112 4.89 2.12 -6.51
C ALA A 112 3.42 2.37 -6.86
N PHE A 113 2.59 2.55 -5.84
CA PHE A 113 1.16 2.85 -5.97
C PHE A 113 0.80 4.09 -5.15
N PRO A 114 0.04 5.07 -5.67
CA PRO A 114 -0.24 6.30 -4.93
C PRO A 114 -1.05 6.05 -3.65
N HIS A 115 -0.47 6.39 -2.49
CA HIS A 115 -1.10 6.18 -1.19
C HIS A 115 -2.42 6.94 -1.05
N PHE A 116 -2.49 8.16 -1.58
CA PHE A 116 -3.72 8.97 -1.58
C PHE A 116 -4.91 8.28 -2.28
N ILE A 117 -4.66 7.50 -3.34
CA ILE A 117 -5.71 6.78 -4.04
C ILE A 117 -6.24 5.66 -3.15
N ALA A 118 -5.35 4.88 -2.51
CA ALA A 118 -5.73 3.82 -1.57
C ALA A 118 -6.65 4.38 -0.46
N ASP A 119 -6.24 5.45 0.20
CA ASP A 119 -7.02 6.09 1.27
C ASP A 119 -8.36 6.62 0.76
N SER A 120 -8.36 7.25 -0.41
CA SER A 120 -9.58 7.78 -1.01
C SER A 120 -10.60 6.69 -1.34
N ILE A 121 -10.17 5.53 -1.81
CA ILE A 121 -11.05 4.38 -2.08
C ILE A 121 -11.72 3.89 -0.79
N LEU A 122 -10.96 3.81 0.30
CA LEU A 122 -11.51 3.42 1.60
C LEU A 122 -12.52 4.44 2.12
N GLN A 123 -12.20 5.73 2.02
CA GLN A 123 -13.11 6.78 2.44
C GLN A 123 -14.39 6.78 1.60
N LEU A 124 -14.27 6.60 0.27
CA LEU A 124 -15.40 6.51 -0.64
C LEU A 124 -16.30 5.32 -0.30
N ASN A 125 -15.71 4.15 -0.04
CA ASN A 125 -16.47 2.98 0.39
C ASN A 125 -17.17 3.23 1.73
N LYS A 126 -16.53 3.89 2.69
CA LYS A 126 -17.10 4.14 4.01
C LYS A 126 -18.29 5.11 3.94
N ASP A 127 -18.11 6.23 3.25
CA ASP A 127 -19.01 7.37 3.33
C ASP A 127 -20.08 7.39 2.22
N TYR A 128 -19.80 6.75 1.08
CA TYR A 128 -20.60 6.91 -0.13
C TYR A 128 -21.21 5.61 -0.66
N SER A 129 -22.38 5.76 -1.29
CA SER A 129 -22.87 4.81 -2.27
C SER A 129 -22.33 5.24 -3.63
N VAL A 130 -21.47 4.40 -4.21
CA VAL A 130 -20.71 4.70 -5.42
C VAL A 130 -21.15 3.72 -6.52
N PRO A 131 -21.48 4.19 -7.73
CA PRO A 131 -21.87 3.32 -8.84
C PRO A 131 -20.68 2.49 -9.34
N GLU A 132 -20.94 1.29 -9.88
CA GLU A 132 -19.86 0.42 -10.38
C GLU A 132 -19.07 1.05 -11.54
N GLU A 133 -19.74 1.83 -12.41
CA GLU A 133 -19.08 2.57 -13.49
C GLU A 133 -17.95 3.48 -13.00
N PHE A 134 -18.11 4.10 -11.81
CA PHE A 134 -17.03 4.89 -11.23
C PHE A 134 -15.84 4.02 -10.86
N TRP A 135 -16.07 2.83 -10.29
CA TRP A 135 -15.01 1.91 -9.92
C TRP A 135 -14.28 1.35 -11.13
N ASP A 136 -14.96 1.12 -12.25
CA ASP A 136 -14.32 0.69 -13.48
C ASP A 136 -13.36 1.77 -14.00
N LYS A 137 -13.76 3.05 -13.98
CA LYS A 137 -12.89 4.18 -14.32
C LYS A 137 -11.71 4.31 -13.35
N VAL A 138 -11.94 4.12 -12.04
CA VAL A 138 -10.86 4.09 -11.04
C VAL A 138 -9.87 2.99 -11.38
N ARG A 139 -10.32 1.78 -11.76
CA ARG A 139 -9.45 0.66 -12.11
C ARG A 139 -8.57 0.96 -13.32
N GLU A 140 -9.05 1.74 -14.28
CA GLU A 140 -8.27 2.14 -15.47
C GLU A 140 -7.15 3.15 -15.14
N ILE A 141 -7.39 4.07 -14.21
CA ILE A 141 -6.44 5.15 -13.89
C ILE A 141 -5.52 4.81 -12.70
N ALA A 142 -6.02 4.07 -11.70
CA ALA A 142 -5.29 3.73 -10.50
C ALA A 142 -4.43 2.49 -10.72
N VAL A 143 -3.28 2.70 -11.35
CA VAL A 143 -2.34 1.63 -11.72
C VAL A 143 -1.07 1.74 -10.91
N ALA A 144 -0.56 0.60 -10.44
CA ALA A 144 0.77 0.52 -9.85
C ALA A 144 1.85 0.63 -10.94
N ILE A 145 2.86 1.47 -10.72
CA ILE A 145 3.92 1.74 -11.68
C ILE A 145 5.17 0.95 -11.29
N PRO A 146 5.89 0.30 -12.23
CA PRO A 146 7.19 -0.28 -11.95
C PRO A 146 8.13 0.75 -11.32
N PHE A 147 8.88 0.36 -10.28
CA PHE A 147 9.71 1.30 -9.53
C PHE A 147 10.73 2.04 -10.41
N GLU A 148 11.26 1.39 -11.45
CA GLU A 148 12.16 2.00 -12.44
C GLU A 148 11.54 3.19 -13.20
N ASN A 149 10.20 3.24 -13.32
CA ASN A 149 9.45 4.30 -13.98
C ASN A 149 8.92 5.36 -13.01
N TYR A 150 8.97 5.08 -11.71
CA TYR A 150 8.50 5.99 -10.67
C TYR A 150 9.57 7.02 -10.36
N GLN A 151 9.23 8.29 -10.53
CA GLN A 151 10.17 9.42 -10.40
C GLN A 151 9.86 10.28 -9.15
N GLY A 152 9.09 9.76 -8.19
CA GLY A 152 8.73 10.53 -7.00
C GLY A 152 7.61 11.55 -7.23
N GLN A 153 6.67 11.30 -8.14
CA GLN A 153 5.56 12.23 -8.42
C GLN A 153 4.53 12.30 -7.28
N PHE A 154 4.37 11.22 -6.51
CA PHE A 154 3.38 11.09 -5.45
C PHE A 154 3.95 10.27 -4.30
N GLN A 155 3.48 10.45 -3.07
CA GLN A 155 3.82 9.53 -2.00
C GLN A 155 3.23 8.14 -2.28
N ALA A 156 4.07 7.09 -2.18
CA ALA A 156 3.70 5.75 -2.61
C ALA A 156 3.61 4.73 -1.47
N GLU A 157 2.66 3.81 -1.62
CA GLU A 157 2.75 2.45 -1.09
C GLU A 157 3.58 1.61 -2.07
N TYR A 158 4.46 0.76 -1.53
CA TYR A 158 5.37 -0.04 -2.33
C TYR A 158 4.95 -1.52 -2.30
N ILE A 159 5.02 -2.20 -3.43
CA ILE A 159 4.63 -3.60 -3.56
C ILE A 159 5.80 -4.38 -4.13
N TYR A 160 6.34 -5.31 -3.35
CA TYR A 160 7.43 -6.18 -3.77
C TYR A 160 6.88 -7.57 -4.10
N THR A 161 7.03 -7.99 -5.35
CA THR A 161 6.35 -9.17 -5.93
C THR A 161 7.11 -10.49 -5.75
N ALA A 162 8.21 -10.49 -4.98
CA ALA A 162 9.03 -11.67 -4.72
C ALA A 162 9.21 -11.90 -3.21
N ASP A 163 9.50 -13.14 -2.81
CA ASP A 163 9.87 -13.44 -1.42
C ASP A 163 11.15 -12.66 -1.03
N ILE A 164 11.19 -12.20 0.22
CA ILE A 164 12.36 -11.52 0.78
C ILE A 164 13.06 -12.46 1.76
N PRO A 165 14.31 -12.88 1.48
CA PRO A 165 15.02 -13.79 2.35
C PRO A 165 15.43 -13.10 3.66
N THR A 166 15.52 -13.91 4.72
CA THR A 166 15.87 -13.52 6.11
C THR A 166 17.07 -12.57 6.19
N LYS A 167 18.11 -12.81 5.40
CA LYS A 167 19.35 -12.01 5.37
C LYS A 167 19.16 -10.54 4.96
N LEU A 168 18.03 -10.19 4.36
CA LEU A 168 17.72 -8.82 3.92
C LEU A 168 16.77 -8.08 4.89
N ILE A 169 16.23 -8.79 5.87
CA ILE A 169 15.20 -8.31 6.79
C ILE A 169 15.85 -7.85 8.10
N GLU A 170 15.55 -6.62 8.51
CA GLU A 170 15.87 -6.11 9.84
C GLU A 170 14.58 -5.94 10.64
N ILE A 171 14.43 -6.65 11.77
CA ILE A 171 13.28 -6.49 12.67
C ILE A 171 13.66 -5.48 13.75
N ARG A 172 12.94 -4.35 13.79
CA ARG A 172 13.11 -3.30 14.79
C ARG A 172 12.05 -3.42 15.87
N LYS A 173 12.45 -3.04 17.09
CA LYS A 173 11.54 -2.82 18.21
C LYS A 173 11.76 -1.39 18.71
N SER A 174 10.70 -0.61 18.82
CA SER A 174 10.72 0.69 19.47
C SER A 174 10.86 0.45 20.99
N ASN A 175 11.72 1.24 21.64
CA ASN A 175 11.97 1.17 23.09
C ASN A 175 10.88 1.90 23.87
#